data_AF-A0A966YIF2-F1
#
_entry.id   AF-A0A966YIF2-F1
#
_cell.length_a   1.000
_cell.length_b   1.000
_cell.length_c   1.000
_cell.angle_alpha   90.00
_cell.angle_beta   90.00
_cell.angle_gamma   90.00
#
_symmetry.space_group_name_H-M   'P 1'
#
loop_
_entity.id
_entity.type
_entity.pdbx_description
1 polymer ?
#
loop_
_entity_poly.entity_id
_entity_poly.type
_entity_poly.pdbx_seq_one_letter_code
_entity_poly.pdbx_strand_id
1 'polypeptide(L)'
;MHTLRPLVVINVVGLTHSMLGPDTPNISAVAADGFARPLGTVLPAVTCSAQATLLTGLLPRDHGIVGNGWYFRDLAEVMFWRQSNRLVQGSRIYDIARKQDPAYTVAKMFWWYNMYADVNFSVTPRPSYPADGRKLFDSYSHPARLKDELQERLGVFPLLKFWGPGAGIESSAWIADATTLVIDRQRPSLTLVYLPHLDYNLQRLGPDDTRCRDDIRAVDAEAGKLIAAARRQGADVVVLSEYGITAVDRP
;
A
#
# COMPACT_ATOMS: atom_id res chain seq x y z
N MET A 1 -21.48 22.24 11.63
CA MET A 1 -20.37 21.28 11.82
C MET A 1 -20.14 20.61 10.48
N HIS A 2 -18.97 20.80 9.86
CA HIS A 2 -18.62 20.03 8.66
C HIS A 2 -18.34 18.60 9.12
N THR A 3 -19.19 17.65 8.72
CA THR A 3 -18.92 16.23 8.90
C THR A 3 -17.70 15.90 8.05
N LEU A 4 -16.58 15.51 8.68
CA LEU A 4 -15.39 15.05 7.99
C LEU A 4 -15.77 13.81 7.16
N ARG A 5 -15.62 13.91 5.83
CA ARG A 5 -15.79 12.75 4.95
C ARG A 5 -14.62 11.79 5.17
N PRO A 6 -14.86 10.47 5.25
CA PRO A 6 -13.76 9.52 5.28
C PRO A 6 -12.93 9.62 4.00
N LEU A 7 -11.66 9.26 4.07
CA LEU A 7 -10.75 9.24 2.93
C LEU A 7 -10.20 7.83 2.71
N VAL A 8 -10.26 7.34 1.47
CA VAL A 8 -9.61 6.09 1.06
C VAL A 8 -8.50 6.41 0.05
N VAL A 9 -7.26 6.12 0.44
CA VAL A 9 -6.06 6.29 -0.40
C VAL A 9 -5.58 4.93 -0.89
N ILE A 10 -5.70 4.71 -2.19
CA ILE A 10 -5.31 3.49 -2.89
C ILE A 10 -3.96 3.74 -3.56
N ASN A 11 -2.91 3.13 -3.01
CA ASN A 11 -1.58 3.15 -3.60
C ASN A 11 -1.40 1.94 -4.52
N VAL A 12 -1.38 2.20 -5.82
CA VAL A 12 -1.12 1.20 -6.86
C VAL A 12 0.30 1.43 -7.37
N VAL A 13 1.27 0.69 -6.85
CA VAL A 13 2.69 0.83 -7.26
C VAL A 13 2.84 0.56 -8.75
N GLY A 14 3.73 1.29 -9.43
CA GLY A 14 3.97 1.15 -10.85
C GLY A 14 2.90 1.79 -11.75
N LEU A 15 1.74 2.19 -11.21
CA LEU A 15 0.72 2.91 -11.96
C LEU A 15 1.26 4.27 -12.44
N THR A 16 1.16 4.52 -13.74
CA THR A 16 1.52 5.80 -14.34
C THR A 16 0.30 6.48 -14.94
N HIS A 17 0.37 7.80 -15.11
CA HIS A 17 -0.73 8.57 -15.71
C HIS A 17 -1.07 8.10 -17.13
N SER A 18 -0.10 7.58 -17.90
CA SER A 18 -0.32 7.04 -19.24
C SER A 18 -1.08 5.71 -19.27
N MET A 19 -1.22 5.03 -18.13
CA MET A 19 -2.00 3.79 -18.01
C MET A 19 -3.50 4.06 -17.76
N LEU A 20 -3.89 5.32 -17.55
CA LEU A 20 -5.29 5.70 -17.47
C LEU A 20 -5.97 5.57 -18.84
N GLY A 21 -7.15 4.94 -18.90
CA GLY A 21 -7.89 4.74 -20.13
C GLY A 21 -8.73 3.46 -20.15
N PRO A 22 -8.93 2.84 -21.33
CA PRO A 22 -9.81 1.69 -21.51
C PRO A 22 -9.46 0.45 -20.67
N ASP A 23 -8.19 0.27 -20.32
CA ASP A 23 -7.72 -0.85 -19.49
C ASP A 23 -7.84 -0.58 -17.98
N THR A 24 -8.16 0.66 -17.59
CA THR A 24 -8.36 1.07 -16.18
C THR A 24 -9.67 1.82 -15.97
N PRO A 25 -10.83 1.26 -16.35
CA PRO A 25 -12.10 1.97 -16.30
C PRO A 25 -12.48 2.42 -14.89
N ASN A 26 -12.15 1.67 -13.84
CA ASN A 26 -12.51 2.03 -12.46
C ASN A 26 -11.68 3.22 -11.96
N ILE A 27 -10.36 3.16 -12.13
CA ILE A 27 -9.45 4.24 -11.73
C ILE A 27 -9.67 5.48 -12.60
N SER A 28 -9.89 5.30 -13.90
CA SER A 28 -10.17 6.39 -14.84
C SER A 28 -11.48 7.11 -14.51
N ALA A 29 -12.48 6.39 -13.98
CA ALA A 29 -13.71 7.02 -13.49
C ALA A 29 -13.46 7.95 -12.29
N VAL A 30 -12.55 7.59 -11.37
CA VAL A 30 -12.16 8.49 -10.25
C VAL A 30 -11.52 9.77 -10.79
N ALA A 31 -10.66 9.65 -11.81
CA ALA A 31 -10.04 10.80 -12.46
C ALA A 31 -11.06 11.69 -13.19
N ALA A 32 -12.05 11.08 -13.85
CA ALA A 32 -13.11 11.79 -14.57
C ALA A 32 -14.11 12.50 -13.64
N ASP A 33 -14.42 11.90 -12.49
CA ASP A 33 -15.28 12.52 -11.46
C ASP A 33 -14.59 13.67 -10.72
N GLY A 34 -13.26 13.69 -10.71
CA GLY A 34 -12.42 14.68 -10.03
C GLY A 34 -11.33 15.24 -10.94
N PHE A 35 -10.08 14.88 -10.65
CA PHE A 35 -8.94 15.24 -11.49
C PHE A 35 -7.85 14.17 -11.41
N ALA A 36 -6.97 14.15 -12.40
CA ALA A 36 -5.72 13.39 -12.39
C ALA A 36 -4.57 14.27 -12.86
N ARG A 37 -3.38 14.06 -12.26
CA ARG A 37 -2.13 14.67 -12.73
C ARG A 37 -0.96 13.71 -12.53
N PRO A 38 0.06 13.75 -13.41
CA PRO A 38 1.34 13.09 -13.15
C PRO A 38 1.96 13.62 -11.85
N LEU A 39 2.42 12.71 -11.00
CA LEU A 39 3.16 13.00 -9.77
C LEU A 39 4.64 12.67 -9.99
N GLY A 40 5.52 13.65 -9.76
CA GLY A 40 6.96 13.39 -9.70
C GLY A 40 7.31 12.58 -8.45
N THR A 41 8.25 11.65 -8.56
CA THR A 41 8.71 10.81 -7.44
C THR A 41 9.94 11.40 -6.74
N VAL A 42 10.31 10.83 -5.60
CA VAL A 42 11.54 11.16 -4.87
C VAL A 42 12.73 10.38 -5.37
N LEU A 43 13.94 10.81 -4.99
CA LEU A 43 15.17 10.04 -5.20
C LEU A 43 15.70 9.52 -3.86
N PRO A 44 15.92 8.20 -3.69
CA PRO A 44 15.67 7.12 -4.66
C PRO A 44 14.17 6.78 -4.82
N ALA A 45 13.77 6.49 -6.05
CA ALA A 45 12.41 6.14 -6.44
C ALA A 45 12.10 4.66 -6.13
N VAL A 46 12.06 4.32 -4.85
CA VAL A 46 11.80 2.96 -4.35
C VAL A 46 10.77 2.96 -3.22
N THR A 47 10.09 1.83 -3.03
CA THR A 47 8.87 1.70 -2.20
C THR A 47 8.97 2.35 -0.84
N CYS A 48 10.00 1.98 -0.07
CA CYS A 48 10.16 2.48 1.28
C CYS A 48 10.32 4.01 1.33
N SER A 49 11.10 4.58 0.41
CA SER A 49 11.37 6.02 0.39
C SER A 49 10.14 6.80 -0.08
N ALA A 50 9.53 6.36 -1.18
CA ALA A 50 8.34 7.00 -1.73
C ALA A 50 7.16 6.96 -0.77
N GLN A 51 6.85 5.81 -0.16
CA GLN A 51 5.74 5.71 0.80
C GLN A 51 6.01 6.55 2.06
N ALA A 52 7.25 6.59 2.57
CA ALA A 52 7.59 7.43 3.72
C ALA A 52 7.41 8.92 3.40
N THR A 53 7.80 9.37 2.19
CA THR A 53 7.52 10.72 1.71
C THR A 53 6.03 11.00 1.64
N LEU A 54 5.24 10.12 1.01
CA LEU A 54 3.79 10.28 0.90
C LEU A 54 3.10 10.38 2.27
N LEU A 55 3.58 9.63 3.26
CA LEU A 55 3.03 9.64 4.61
C LEU A 55 3.43 10.86 5.43
N THR A 56 4.57 11.50 5.14
CA THR A 56 5.14 12.56 6.01
C THR A 56 5.16 13.95 5.36
N GLY A 57 5.09 14.02 4.03
CA GLY A 57 5.36 15.24 3.27
C GLY A 57 6.83 15.67 3.28
N LEU A 58 7.74 14.85 3.82
CA LEU A 58 9.17 15.13 3.93
C LEU A 58 9.94 14.39 2.82
N LEU A 59 11.20 14.79 2.58
CA LEU A 59 12.09 14.07 1.66
C LEU A 59 12.92 13.00 2.40
N PRO A 60 13.55 12.04 1.69
CA PRO A 60 14.38 10.99 2.28
C PRO A 60 15.43 11.46 3.30
N ARG A 61 16.03 12.62 3.07
CA ARG A 61 17.00 13.25 3.99
C ARG A 61 16.40 13.66 5.34
N ASP A 62 15.09 13.86 5.39
CA ASP A 62 14.37 14.44 6.54
C ASP A 62 13.54 13.37 7.29
N HIS A 63 12.92 12.41 6.59
CA HIS A 63 12.24 11.28 7.23
C HIS A 63 13.15 10.05 7.47
N GLY A 64 14.40 10.10 7.03
CA GLY A 64 15.44 9.11 7.30
C GLY A 64 15.30 7.78 6.54
N ILE A 65 14.33 7.65 5.64
CA ILE A 65 14.15 6.45 4.83
C ILE A 65 14.75 6.69 3.45
N VAL A 66 15.95 6.14 3.25
CA VAL A 66 16.79 6.41 2.07
C VAL A 66 16.85 5.25 1.07
N GLY A 67 16.04 4.20 1.26
CA GLY A 67 15.95 3.08 0.33
C GLY A 67 15.12 1.93 0.89
N ASN A 68 15.03 0.83 0.13
CA ASN A 68 14.38 -0.40 0.59
C ASN A 68 15.22 -1.18 1.62
N GLY A 69 16.51 -0.89 1.70
CA GLY A 69 17.42 -1.42 2.69
C GLY A 69 18.69 -0.57 2.79
N TRP A 70 19.38 -0.71 3.90
CA TRP A 70 20.65 -0.02 4.15
C TRP A 70 21.46 -0.76 5.22
N TYR A 71 22.71 -0.34 5.41
CA TYR A 71 23.62 -0.89 6.40
C TYR A 71 23.34 -0.29 7.79
N PHE A 72 22.97 -1.14 8.74
CA PHE A 72 22.78 -0.80 10.15
C PHE A 72 24.11 -0.93 10.88
N ARG A 73 24.79 0.21 11.09
CA ARG A 73 26.14 0.26 11.67
C ARG A 73 26.22 -0.40 13.05
N ASP A 74 25.22 -0.19 13.89
CA ASP A 74 25.16 -0.76 15.25
C ASP A 74 25.09 -2.30 15.26
N LEU A 75 24.61 -2.89 14.17
CA LEU A 75 24.50 -4.35 14.00
C LEU A 75 25.56 -4.93 13.06
N ALA A 76 26.28 -4.06 12.34
CA ALA A 76 27.13 -4.43 11.22
C ALA A 76 26.43 -5.28 10.13
N GLU A 77 25.14 -5.04 9.89
CA GLU A 77 24.32 -5.83 8.96
C GLU A 77 23.64 -4.98 7.88
N VAL A 78 23.55 -5.50 6.66
CA VAL A 78 22.66 -4.97 5.63
C VAL A 78 21.28 -5.57 5.83
N MET A 79 20.27 -4.73 6.05
CA MET A 79 18.90 -5.20 6.19
C MET A 79 17.97 -4.52 5.20
N PHE A 80 17.11 -5.32 4.58
CA PHE A 80 16.06 -4.86 3.68
C PHE A 80 14.68 -4.97 4.32
N TRP A 81 13.75 -4.16 3.80
CA TRP A 81 12.32 -4.25 4.06
C TRP A 81 11.96 -4.19 5.55
N ARG A 82 12.67 -3.35 6.31
CA ARG A 82 12.34 -3.13 7.72
C ARG A 82 10.95 -2.51 7.85
N GLN A 83 10.15 -3.05 8.76
CA GLN A 83 8.73 -2.69 8.88
C GLN A 83 8.38 -1.82 10.10
N SER A 84 9.33 -1.59 11.02
CA SER A 84 9.07 -0.79 12.23
C SER A 84 8.74 0.65 11.88
N ASN A 85 7.55 1.13 12.26
CA ASN A 85 7.13 2.52 12.02
C ASN A 85 8.06 3.54 12.70
N ARG A 86 8.76 3.14 13.77
CA ARG A 86 9.73 3.99 14.50
C ARG A 86 10.96 4.38 13.67
N LEU A 87 11.22 3.71 12.55
CA LEU A 87 12.31 4.08 11.65
C LEU A 87 12.00 5.35 10.84
N VAL A 88 10.71 5.66 10.66
CA VAL A 88 10.28 6.85 9.91
C VAL A 88 10.31 8.06 10.83
N GLN A 89 11.21 9.00 10.54
CA GLN A 89 11.31 10.28 11.23
C GLN A 89 10.24 11.25 10.72
N GLY A 90 9.86 12.22 11.56
CA GLY A 90 8.78 13.17 11.25
C GLY A 90 7.38 12.65 11.58
N SER A 91 6.42 13.57 11.62
CA SER A 91 5.01 13.25 11.84
C SER A 91 4.41 12.70 10.55
N ARG A 92 3.66 11.61 10.64
CA ARG A 92 2.85 11.13 9.52
C ARG A 92 1.52 11.89 9.48
N ILE A 93 0.87 11.91 8.32
CA ILE A 93 -0.43 12.55 8.11
C ILE A 93 -1.47 12.13 9.16
N TYR A 94 -1.46 10.86 9.58
CA TYR A 94 -2.38 10.36 10.58
C TYR A 94 -2.04 10.79 12.01
N ASP A 95 -0.78 11.06 12.33
CA ASP A 95 -0.40 11.60 13.65
C ASP A 95 -0.89 13.05 13.76
N ILE A 96 -0.81 13.80 12.66
CA ILE A 96 -1.32 15.18 12.59
C ILE A 96 -2.84 15.20 12.68
N ALA A 97 -3.52 14.33 11.93
CA ALA A 97 -4.98 14.22 11.96
C ALA A 97 -5.50 13.90 13.37
N ARG A 98 -4.88 12.95 14.09
CA ARG A 98 -5.28 12.62 15.48
C ARG A 98 -5.02 13.73 16.49
N LYS A 99 -4.01 14.58 16.28
CA LYS A 99 -3.80 15.76 17.13
C LYS A 99 -4.91 16.79 16.96
N GLN A 100 -5.49 16.88 15.76
CA GLN A 100 -6.60 17.80 15.46
C GLN A 100 -7.94 17.21 15.90
N ASP A 101 -8.13 15.91 15.72
CA ASP A 101 -9.32 15.17 16.13
C ASP A 101 -8.93 13.85 16.81
N PRO A 102 -8.99 13.77 18.16
CA PRO A 102 -8.67 12.54 18.89
C PRO A 102 -9.56 11.33 18.54
N ALA A 103 -10.73 11.55 17.92
CA ALA A 103 -11.60 10.48 17.44
C ALA A 103 -11.21 9.98 16.04
N TYR A 104 -10.23 10.60 15.38
CA TYR A 104 -9.81 10.23 14.02
C TYR A 104 -9.22 8.82 13.97
N THR A 105 -9.88 7.94 13.23
CA THR A 105 -9.49 6.52 13.13
C THR A 105 -8.80 6.19 11.81
N VAL A 106 -7.85 5.26 11.86
CA VAL A 106 -7.01 4.94 10.70
C VAL A 106 -6.91 3.44 10.50
N ALA A 107 -7.12 3.00 9.25
CA ALA A 107 -6.75 1.69 8.76
C ALA A 107 -5.54 1.80 7.82
N LYS A 108 -4.45 1.10 8.13
CA LYS A 108 -3.23 1.03 7.31
C LYS A 108 -3.03 -0.40 6.80
N MET A 109 -3.47 -0.64 5.57
CA MET A 109 -3.50 -1.95 4.92
C MET A 109 -2.32 -2.06 3.95
N PHE A 110 -1.32 -2.85 4.33
CA PHE A 110 -0.16 -3.26 3.50
C PHE A 110 0.81 -2.17 3.05
N TRP A 111 0.57 -0.90 3.40
CA TRP A 111 1.58 0.15 3.31
C TRP A 111 2.80 -0.18 4.18
N TRP A 112 3.99 0.17 3.72
CA TRP A 112 5.25 -0.05 4.41
C TRP A 112 5.38 0.74 5.70
N TYR A 113 6.33 0.31 6.54
CA TYR A 113 6.51 0.82 7.90
C TYR A 113 5.23 0.71 8.71
N ASN A 114 4.56 -0.44 8.61
CA ASN A 114 3.26 -0.66 9.22
C ASN A 114 3.36 -1.19 10.66
N MET A 115 4.39 -1.97 10.96
CA MET A 115 4.50 -2.61 12.26
C MET A 115 4.66 -1.56 13.34
N TYR A 116 3.78 -1.64 14.34
CA TYR A 116 3.72 -0.68 15.45
C TYR A 116 3.48 0.77 15.00
N ALA A 117 2.85 0.98 13.83
CA ALA A 117 2.26 2.26 13.51
C ALA A 117 1.16 2.54 14.54
N ASP A 118 1.11 3.77 15.04
CA ASP A 118 0.03 4.23 15.89
C ASP A 118 -1.20 4.41 14.98
N VAL A 119 -2.01 3.36 14.79
CA VAL A 119 -3.22 3.33 13.97
C VAL A 119 -4.19 2.31 14.57
N ASN A 120 -5.49 2.48 14.34
CA ASN A 120 -6.52 1.62 14.93
C ASN A 120 -6.52 0.22 14.30
N PHE A 121 -6.29 0.15 12.99
CA PHE A 121 -6.27 -1.09 12.23
C PHE A 121 -5.02 -1.12 11.34
N SER A 122 -4.25 -2.20 11.40
CA SER A 122 -3.15 -2.42 10.47
C SER A 122 -3.06 -3.88 10.08
N VAL A 123 -2.66 -4.13 8.84
CA VAL A 123 -2.26 -5.47 8.36
C VAL A 123 -1.07 -5.31 7.42
N THR A 124 -0.06 -6.17 7.52
CA THR A 124 1.15 -6.11 6.67
C THR A 124 1.72 -7.52 6.47
N PRO A 125 2.43 -7.79 5.35
CA PRO A 125 3.15 -9.05 5.16
C PRO A 125 4.17 -9.26 6.27
N ARG A 126 4.14 -10.43 6.93
CA ARG A 126 5.15 -10.83 7.89
C ARG A 126 5.10 -12.33 8.14
N PRO A 127 6.17 -13.09 7.88
CA PRO A 127 6.24 -14.47 8.34
C PRO A 127 6.13 -14.55 9.87
N SER A 128 5.35 -15.51 10.36
CA SER A 128 5.24 -15.84 11.77
C SER A 128 6.24 -16.93 12.14
N TYR A 129 6.94 -16.73 13.26
CA TYR A 129 7.94 -17.66 13.80
C TYR A 129 7.50 -18.14 15.18
N PRO A 130 6.63 -19.16 15.26
CA PRO A 130 6.27 -19.81 16.52
C PRO A 130 7.48 -20.43 17.24
N ALA A 131 7.31 -20.68 18.54
CA ALA A 131 8.34 -21.26 19.40
C ALA A 131 8.81 -22.66 18.97
N ASP A 132 8.01 -23.36 18.17
CA ASP A 132 8.36 -24.66 17.57
C ASP A 132 9.28 -24.55 16.34
N GLY A 133 9.77 -23.35 16.02
CA GLY A 133 10.77 -23.12 14.98
C GLY A 133 10.20 -23.12 13.55
N ARG A 134 8.90 -23.30 13.37
CA ARG A 134 8.28 -23.21 12.04
C ARG A 134 8.39 -21.78 11.49
N LYS A 135 8.44 -21.67 10.17
CA LYS A 135 8.26 -20.42 9.43
C LYS A 135 6.92 -20.48 8.72
N LEU A 136 5.94 -19.78 9.26
CA LEU A 136 4.60 -19.70 8.67
C LEU A 136 4.53 -18.47 7.78
N PHE A 137 4.19 -18.66 6.51
CA PHE A 137 3.92 -17.56 5.58
C PHE A 137 2.57 -16.95 5.94
N ASP A 138 2.61 -15.73 6.45
CA ASP A 138 1.51 -15.17 7.22
C ASP A 138 1.53 -13.62 7.11
N SER A 139 0.68 -12.97 7.88
CA SER A 139 0.67 -11.52 8.04
C SER A 139 0.75 -11.10 9.52
N TYR A 140 1.06 -9.84 9.75
CA TYR A 140 0.97 -9.18 11.05
C TYR A 140 -0.22 -8.23 11.04
N SER A 141 -0.95 -8.13 12.15
CA SER A 141 -1.99 -7.11 12.32
C SER A 141 -1.99 -6.42 13.67
N HIS A 142 -2.62 -5.24 13.70
CA HIS A 142 -3.12 -4.58 14.90
C HIS A 142 -4.61 -4.24 14.71
N PRO A 143 -5.51 -4.52 15.67
CA PRO A 143 -5.28 -5.42 16.80
C PRO A 143 -4.89 -6.83 16.32
N ALA A 144 -4.27 -7.64 17.19
CA ALA A 144 -3.74 -8.95 16.80
C ALA A 144 -4.82 -9.88 16.22
N ARG A 145 -6.06 -9.81 16.74
CA ARG A 145 -7.21 -10.60 16.26
C ARG A 145 -7.66 -10.27 14.84
N LEU A 146 -7.34 -9.08 14.32
CA LEU A 146 -7.82 -8.63 13.01
C LEU A 146 -7.33 -9.57 11.90
N LYS A 147 -6.09 -10.05 11.99
CA LYS A 147 -5.55 -11.02 11.05
C LYS A 147 -6.39 -12.28 11.00
N ASP A 148 -6.67 -12.86 12.17
CA ASP A 148 -7.36 -14.15 12.26
C ASP A 148 -8.80 -14.02 11.73
N GLU A 149 -9.50 -12.92 12.06
CA GLU A 149 -10.84 -12.60 11.53
C GLU A 149 -10.86 -12.47 10.00
N LEU A 150 -9.83 -11.84 9.42
CA LEU A 150 -9.72 -11.69 7.96
C LEU A 150 -9.41 -13.04 7.30
N GLN A 151 -8.49 -13.82 7.87
CA GLN A 151 -8.07 -15.09 7.30
C GLN A 151 -9.13 -16.19 7.45
N GLU A 152 -9.98 -16.14 8.48
CA GLU A 152 -11.15 -17.01 8.60
C GLU A 152 -12.11 -16.81 7.42
N ARG A 153 -12.23 -15.57 6.92
CA ARG A 153 -13.14 -15.24 5.83
C ARG A 153 -12.52 -15.40 4.44
N LEU A 154 -11.24 -15.06 4.29
CA LEU A 154 -10.58 -14.92 2.99
C LEU A 154 -9.52 -16.01 2.74
N GLY A 155 -9.26 -16.87 3.73
CA GLY A 155 -8.09 -17.73 3.74
C GLY A 155 -6.81 -16.98 4.14
N VAL A 156 -5.72 -17.74 4.31
CA VAL A 156 -4.41 -17.19 4.70
C VAL A 156 -3.89 -16.24 3.63
N PHE A 157 -3.28 -15.13 4.06
CA PHE A 157 -2.69 -14.16 3.14
C PHE A 157 -1.64 -14.84 2.22
N PRO A 158 -1.75 -14.74 0.88
CA PRO A 158 -0.87 -15.44 -0.04
C PRO A 158 0.50 -14.73 -0.16
N LEU A 159 1.31 -14.76 0.90
CA LEU A 159 2.57 -14.00 0.99
C LEU A 159 3.57 -14.29 -0.15
N LEU A 160 3.60 -15.52 -0.68
CA LEU A 160 4.47 -15.87 -1.82
C LEU A 160 4.05 -15.21 -3.14
N LYS A 161 2.81 -14.70 -3.22
CA LYS A 161 2.25 -13.97 -4.36
C LYS A 161 2.37 -12.45 -4.22
N PHE A 162 2.97 -11.96 -3.13
CA PHE A 162 3.00 -10.53 -2.82
C PHE A 162 4.17 -9.80 -3.49
N TRP A 163 5.33 -10.46 -3.63
CA TRP A 163 6.52 -9.88 -4.25
C TRP A 163 7.36 -10.93 -4.98
N GLY A 164 8.31 -10.45 -5.79
CA GLY A 164 9.34 -11.29 -6.43
C GLY A 164 8.78 -12.23 -7.51
N PRO A 165 9.52 -13.29 -7.89
CA PRO A 165 9.18 -14.17 -9.01
C PRO A 165 7.80 -14.83 -8.96
N GLY A 166 7.23 -14.99 -7.76
CA GLY A 166 5.89 -15.53 -7.57
C GLY A 166 4.77 -14.48 -7.56
N ALA A 167 5.09 -13.19 -7.68
CA ALA A 167 4.11 -12.11 -7.59
C ALA A 167 2.97 -12.30 -8.58
N GLY A 168 1.75 -12.08 -8.10
CA GLY A 168 0.53 -12.24 -8.88
C GLY A 168 -0.62 -11.40 -8.32
N ILE A 169 -1.77 -11.47 -8.98
CA ILE A 169 -2.95 -10.70 -8.58
C ILE A 169 -3.49 -11.13 -7.22
N GLU A 170 -3.24 -12.38 -6.82
CA GLU A 170 -3.84 -13.01 -5.64
C GLU A 170 -3.60 -12.23 -4.35
N SER A 171 -2.40 -11.68 -4.15
CA SER A 171 -2.15 -10.85 -2.96
C SER A 171 -2.87 -9.51 -3.03
N SER A 172 -2.93 -8.86 -4.19
CA SER A 172 -3.66 -7.59 -4.34
C SER A 172 -5.16 -7.79 -4.18
N ALA A 173 -5.70 -8.89 -4.70
CA ALA A 173 -7.10 -9.26 -4.53
C ALA A 173 -7.43 -9.54 -3.06
N TRP A 174 -6.60 -10.32 -2.37
CA TRP A 174 -6.76 -10.55 -0.93
C TRP A 174 -6.72 -9.23 -0.14
N ILE A 175 -5.79 -8.32 -0.47
CA ILE A 175 -5.68 -7.01 0.19
C ILE A 175 -6.91 -6.15 -0.07
N ALA A 176 -7.43 -6.13 -1.31
CA ALA A 176 -8.61 -5.37 -1.68
C ALA A 176 -9.87 -5.89 -0.94
N ASP A 177 -10.05 -7.20 -0.89
CA ASP A 177 -11.16 -7.83 -0.18
C ASP A 177 -11.05 -7.62 1.34
N ALA A 178 -9.86 -7.80 1.92
CA ALA A 178 -9.61 -7.56 3.34
C ALA A 178 -9.85 -6.10 3.75
N THR A 179 -9.38 -5.17 2.93
CA THR A 179 -9.58 -3.74 3.16
C THR A 179 -11.06 -3.37 3.02
N THR A 180 -11.78 -3.94 2.06
CA THR A 180 -13.24 -3.73 1.92
C THR A 180 -13.99 -4.18 3.17
N LEU A 181 -13.63 -5.33 3.75
CA LEU A 181 -14.21 -5.79 5.02
C LEU A 181 -13.90 -4.82 6.18
N VAL A 182 -12.70 -4.25 6.24
CA VAL A 182 -12.32 -3.25 7.25
C VAL A 182 -13.09 -1.95 7.07
N ILE A 183 -13.20 -1.44 5.83
CA ILE A 183 -13.99 -0.23 5.52
C ILE A 183 -15.44 -0.42 5.95
N ASP A 184 -16.06 -1.54 5.56
CA ASP A 184 -17.48 -1.78 5.78
C ASP A 184 -17.82 -1.98 7.27
N ARG A 185 -16.94 -2.66 8.02
CA ARG A 185 -17.16 -2.96 9.45
C ARG A 185 -16.73 -1.84 10.39
N GLN A 186 -15.56 -1.24 10.15
CA GLN A 186 -14.90 -0.33 11.09
C GLN A 186 -15.12 1.14 10.73
N ARG A 187 -15.44 1.44 9.47
CA ARG A 187 -15.63 2.79 8.93
C ARG A 187 -14.54 3.80 9.38
N PRO A 188 -13.24 3.54 9.07
CA PRO A 188 -12.16 4.41 9.48
C PRO A 188 -12.27 5.81 8.85
N SER A 189 -11.81 6.84 9.55
CA SER A 189 -11.69 8.20 9.00
C SER A 189 -10.69 8.28 7.84
N LEU A 190 -9.60 7.49 7.92
CA LEU A 190 -8.61 7.32 6.86
C LEU A 190 -8.34 5.84 6.61
N THR A 191 -8.45 5.39 5.36
CA THR A 191 -7.98 4.08 4.93
C THR A 191 -6.83 4.25 3.95
N LEU A 192 -5.68 3.67 4.26
CA LEU A 192 -4.52 3.56 3.38
C LEU A 192 -4.42 2.12 2.91
N VAL A 193 -4.42 1.86 1.61
CA VAL A 193 -4.32 0.50 1.05
C VAL A 193 -3.27 0.44 -0.06
N TYR A 194 -2.50 -0.65 -0.09
CA TYR A 194 -1.40 -0.87 -1.03
C TYR A 194 -1.69 -2.08 -1.92
N LEU A 195 -1.68 -1.88 -3.24
CA LEU A 195 -1.86 -2.94 -4.24
C LEU A 195 -0.53 -3.17 -5.00
N PRO A 196 0.24 -4.22 -4.66
CA PRO A 196 1.59 -4.47 -5.21
C PRO A 196 1.63 -4.98 -6.66
N HIS A 197 0.48 -5.30 -7.27
CA HIS A 197 0.43 -6.21 -8.43
C HIS A 197 1.34 -5.83 -9.61
N LEU A 198 1.40 -4.54 -9.98
CA LEU A 198 2.10 -4.11 -11.19
C LEU A 198 3.63 -4.13 -11.04
N ASP A 199 4.16 -3.99 -9.82
CA ASP A 199 5.58 -3.69 -9.59
C ASP A 199 6.50 -4.72 -10.23
N TYR A 200 6.24 -6.01 -10.01
CA TYR A 200 7.15 -7.06 -10.44
C TYR A 200 7.10 -7.34 -11.94
N ASN A 201 5.92 -7.36 -12.57
CA ASN A 201 5.82 -7.65 -14.00
C ASN A 201 6.35 -6.51 -14.86
N LEU A 202 6.16 -5.26 -14.44
CA LEU A 202 6.77 -4.12 -15.11
C LEU A 202 8.31 -4.20 -15.08
N GLN A 203 8.90 -4.69 -13.98
CA GLN A 203 10.35 -4.92 -13.89
C GLN A 203 10.81 -6.15 -14.68
N ARG A 204 10.05 -7.25 -14.65
CA ARG A 204 10.41 -8.54 -15.27
C ARG A 204 10.28 -8.53 -16.79
N LEU A 205 9.20 -7.93 -17.31
CA LEU A 205 8.86 -7.94 -18.73
C LEU A 205 9.27 -6.64 -19.43
N GLY A 206 9.31 -5.53 -18.68
CA GLY A 206 9.47 -4.19 -19.19
C GLY A 206 8.12 -3.46 -19.29
N PRO A 207 8.12 -2.12 -19.19
CA PRO A 207 6.88 -1.33 -19.11
C PRO A 207 6.07 -1.29 -20.42
N ASP A 208 6.70 -1.60 -21.56
CA ASP A 208 6.08 -1.58 -22.88
C ASP A 208 5.57 -2.96 -23.33
N ASP A 209 5.72 -4.00 -22.50
CA ASP A 209 5.27 -5.35 -22.83
C ASP A 209 3.73 -5.43 -22.80
N THR A 210 3.12 -5.97 -23.86
CA THR A 210 1.66 -6.04 -24.01
C THR A 210 1.00 -6.92 -22.95
N ARG A 211 1.73 -7.86 -22.35
CA ARG A 211 1.23 -8.70 -21.25
C ARG A 211 0.95 -7.89 -19.98
N CYS A 212 1.64 -6.77 -19.78
CA CYS A 212 1.36 -5.88 -18.65
C CYS A 212 -0.03 -5.23 -18.73
N ARG A 213 -0.68 -5.23 -19.90
CA ARG A 213 -2.07 -4.76 -20.03
C ARG A 213 -3.04 -5.62 -19.24
N ASP A 214 -2.80 -6.92 -19.15
CA ASP A 214 -3.64 -7.81 -18.35
C ASP A 214 -3.43 -7.57 -16.85
N ASP A 215 -2.19 -7.31 -16.42
CA ASP A 215 -1.90 -6.91 -15.03
C ASP A 215 -2.58 -5.57 -14.68
N ILE A 216 -2.58 -4.62 -15.61
CA ILE A 216 -3.25 -3.31 -15.46
C ILE A 216 -4.76 -3.49 -15.28
N ARG A 217 -5.41 -4.31 -16.12
CA ARG A 217 -6.85 -4.61 -15.98
C ARG A 217 -7.15 -5.33 -14.68
N ALA A 218 -6.30 -6.28 -14.29
CA ALA A 218 -6.46 -7.05 -13.07
C ALA A 218 -6.38 -6.15 -11.83
N VAL A 219 -5.39 -5.26 -11.74
CA VAL A 219 -5.29 -4.35 -10.59
C VAL A 219 -6.38 -3.29 -10.59
N ASP A 220 -6.84 -2.83 -11.76
CA ASP A 220 -7.98 -1.91 -11.85
C ASP A 220 -9.27 -2.54 -11.32
N ALA A 221 -9.51 -3.82 -11.59
CA ALA A 221 -10.66 -4.55 -11.04
C ALA A 221 -10.61 -4.58 -9.49
N GLU A 222 -9.44 -4.84 -8.92
CA GLU A 222 -9.24 -4.85 -7.46
C GLU A 222 -9.34 -3.45 -6.84
N ALA A 223 -8.81 -2.42 -7.51
CA ALA A 223 -9.04 -1.03 -7.13
C ALA A 223 -10.53 -0.65 -7.21
N GLY A 224 -11.26 -1.17 -8.20
CA GLY A 224 -12.70 -0.99 -8.36
C GLY A 224 -13.52 -1.45 -7.16
N LYS A 225 -13.15 -2.58 -6.54
CA LYS A 225 -13.78 -3.05 -5.29
C LYS A 225 -13.63 -2.03 -4.16
N LEU A 226 -12.43 -1.48 -4.00
CA LEU A 226 -12.10 -0.48 -2.98
C LEU A 226 -12.81 0.86 -3.25
N ILE A 227 -12.83 1.31 -4.50
CA ILE A 227 -13.56 2.52 -4.93
C ILE A 227 -15.05 2.37 -4.65
N ALA A 228 -15.63 1.20 -4.98
CA ALA A 228 -17.03 0.92 -4.69
C ALA A 228 -17.31 0.92 -3.18
N ALA A 229 -16.42 0.33 -2.36
CA ALA A 229 -16.55 0.34 -0.91
C ALA A 229 -16.48 1.76 -0.33
N ALA A 230 -15.52 2.57 -0.80
CA ALA A 230 -15.38 3.96 -0.41
C ALA A 230 -16.64 4.78 -0.74
N ARG A 231 -17.15 4.67 -1.98
CA ARG A 231 -18.36 5.36 -2.43
C ARG A 231 -19.60 4.98 -1.61
N ARG A 232 -19.76 3.69 -1.25
CA ARG A 232 -20.86 3.25 -0.36
C ARG A 232 -20.84 3.93 1.01
N GLN A 233 -19.66 4.29 1.52
CA GLN A 233 -19.50 5.00 2.79
C GLN A 233 -19.51 6.53 2.64
N GLY A 234 -19.70 7.05 1.42
CA GLY A 234 -19.59 8.48 1.14
C GLY A 234 -18.17 9.03 1.34
N ALA A 235 -17.15 8.17 1.20
CA ALA A 235 -15.75 8.53 1.35
C ALA A 235 -15.20 9.18 0.07
N ASP A 236 -14.29 10.13 0.24
CA ASP A 236 -13.47 10.64 -0.86
C ASP A 236 -12.39 9.58 -1.21
N VAL A 237 -12.00 9.52 -2.48
CA VAL A 237 -11.04 8.53 -2.98
C VAL A 237 -9.85 9.23 -3.62
N VAL A 238 -8.65 8.79 -3.23
CA VAL A 238 -7.39 9.17 -3.89
C VAL A 238 -6.73 7.90 -4.39
N VAL A 239 -6.45 7.83 -5.68
CA VAL A 239 -5.55 6.82 -6.26
C VAL A 239 -4.21 7.47 -6.51
N LEU A 240 -3.13 6.87 -6.03
CA LEU A 240 -1.78 7.36 -6.24
C LEU A 240 -0.81 6.22 -6.55
N SER A 241 0.40 6.59 -6.93
CA SER A 241 1.52 5.67 -7.11
C SER A 241 2.80 6.26 -6.54
N GLU A 242 3.79 5.40 -6.34
CA GLU A 242 5.09 5.73 -5.79
C GLU A 242 6.08 6.17 -6.87
N TYR A 243 6.18 5.39 -7.94
CA TYR A 243 7.09 5.55 -9.07
C TYR A 243 6.57 4.74 -10.26
N GLY A 244 7.00 5.10 -11.46
CA GLY A 244 6.81 4.31 -12.67
C GLY A 244 8.08 3.54 -13.02
N ILE A 245 7.93 2.41 -13.72
CA ILE A 245 9.05 1.68 -14.31
C ILE A 245 9.24 2.18 -15.75
N THR A 246 10.49 2.43 -16.13
CA THR A 246 10.86 2.88 -17.48
C THR A 246 11.80 1.88 -18.14
N ALA A 247 11.79 1.81 -19.48
CA ALA A 247 12.73 0.98 -20.21
C ALA A 247 14.18 1.41 -19.95
N VAL A 248 15.08 0.45 -19.80
CA VAL A 248 16.52 0.64 -19.66
C VAL A 248 17.24 -0.34 -20.58
N ASP A 249 18.35 0.09 -21.18
CA ASP A 249 19.12 -0.69 -22.15
C ASP A 249 20.52 -1.07 -21.66
N ARG A 250 20.88 -0.65 -20.44
CA ARG A 250 22.17 -0.92 -19.79
C ARG A 250 21.97 -1.21 -18.29
N PRO A 251 22.73 -2.17 -17.72
CA PRO A 251 22.77 -2.42 -16.27
C PRO A 251 23.28 -1.22 -15.46
#